data_AF-A0ABD3YNA9-F1
#
_entry.id   AF-A0ABD3YNA9-F1
#
_cell.length_a   1.000
_cell.length_b   1.000
_cell.length_c   1.000
_cell.angle_alpha   90.00
_cell.angle_beta   90.00
_cell.angle_gamma   90.00
#
_symmetry.space_group_name_H-M   'P 1'
#
loop_
_entity.id
_entity.type
_entity.pdbx_description
1 polymer ?
#
loop_
_entity_poly.entity_id
_entity_poly.type
_entity_poly.pdbx_seq_one_letter_code
_entity_poly.pdbx_strand_id
1 'polypeptide(L)'
;MATEIENVNIAHDFFYVGGGYVGPPGREVMSGQMYVEVLRPARVTQRYPLVFVHGTAQTATNWLKTPDGRRGWAYVFAELGYEVFLVDQPARGRSAWHAQLDGELAVAPVAVVERLFTATQQSEWPQAKKHTQWPGSGRKGDPVFDAFYASHVPYVADTAKSQQLFQAAGAALLDKIGEAILITHSQAGPYGWLLADVRPALVKAVVSVEPQGPAVVNMSMQQALKGESQKLDDTQRRRWGIADIPLTYEPALREGEHLSVVRLAATRADRLPAWQQQEPARQLVNLKSVPFLIVTAEASFHAVYDHSTSAFLQQAGVPVTHWYLEDFGIRGNGHMLMLERNSREIAELLHRWIAEI
;
A
#
# COMPACT_ATOMS: atom_id res chain seq x y z
N MET A 1 17.43 -11.25 -28.05
CA MET A 1 16.37 -11.40 -29.06
C MET A 1 15.20 -10.59 -28.55
N ALA A 2 14.79 -9.54 -29.28
CA ALA A 2 13.62 -8.75 -28.92
C ALA A 2 12.39 -9.65 -29.06
N THR A 3 11.71 -9.94 -27.95
CA THR A 3 10.38 -10.52 -27.99
C THR A 3 9.47 -9.46 -28.62
N GLU A 4 8.96 -9.76 -29.82
CA GLU A 4 7.83 -9.05 -30.40
C GLU A 4 6.71 -9.03 -29.36
N ILE A 5 6.35 -7.83 -28.90
CA ILE A 5 5.19 -7.65 -28.05
C ILE A 5 3.99 -7.78 -28.98
N GLU A 6 3.35 -8.95 -29.00
CA GLU A 6 1.99 -9.05 -29.52
C GLU A 6 1.16 -7.97 -28.83
N ASN A 7 0.52 -7.10 -29.62
CA ASN A 7 -0.44 -6.14 -29.09
C ASN A 7 -1.58 -6.93 -28.43
N VAL A 8 -1.45 -7.23 -27.14
CA VAL A 8 -2.53 -7.82 -26.36
C VAL A 8 -3.66 -6.81 -26.37
N ASN A 9 -4.79 -7.19 -26.99
CA ASN A 9 -6.01 -6.41 -26.91
C ASN A 9 -6.47 -6.42 -25.44
N ILE A 10 -6.31 -5.28 -24.78
CA ILE A 10 -6.77 -5.04 -23.42
C ILE A 10 -7.97 -4.12 -23.52
N ALA A 11 -9.14 -4.62 -23.14
CA ALA A 11 -10.34 -3.81 -23.03
C ALA A 11 -10.24 -2.90 -21.80
N HIS A 12 -10.70 -1.67 -21.96
CA HIS A 12 -10.69 -0.63 -20.93
C HIS A 12 -12.13 -0.27 -20.58
N ASP A 13 -12.40 -0.15 -19.28
CA ASP A 13 -13.70 0.20 -18.73
C ASP A 13 -13.51 0.92 -17.39
N PHE A 14 -14.56 1.54 -16.84
CA PHE A 14 -14.52 2.12 -15.51
C PHE A 14 -15.91 2.21 -14.88
N PHE A 15 -15.95 2.27 -13.56
CA PHE A 15 -17.17 2.54 -12.81
C PHE A 15 -16.87 3.22 -11.46
N TYR A 16 -17.91 3.67 -10.79
CA TYR A 16 -17.86 4.12 -9.40
C TYR A 16 -18.56 3.10 -8.50
N VAL A 17 -18.06 2.93 -7.27
CA VAL A 17 -18.63 2.02 -6.27
C VAL A 17 -18.58 2.62 -4.87
N GLY A 18 -19.47 2.16 -4.00
CA GLY A 18 -19.62 2.70 -2.65
C GLY A 18 -20.18 4.13 -2.64
N GLY A 19 -19.97 4.80 -1.51
CA GLY A 19 -20.47 6.15 -1.26
C GLY A 19 -21.97 6.21 -0.90
N GLY A 20 -22.40 7.41 -0.54
CA GLY A 20 -23.79 7.73 -0.22
C GLY A 20 -24.08 9.21 -0.36
N TYR A 21 -25.37 9.55 -0.45
CA TYR A 21 -25.83 10.93 -0.45
C TYR A 21 -25.79 11.50 0.97
N VAL A 22 -25.06 12.59 1.16
CA VAL A 22 -24.85 13.27 2.45
C VAL A 22 -25.26 14.73 2.34
N GLY A 23 -26.04 15.22 3.30
CA GLY A 23 -26.50 16.60 3.36
C GLY A 23 -27.97 16.71 3.74
N PRO A 24 -28.51 17.93 3.87
CA PRO A 24 -29.92 18.14 4.11
C PRO A 24 -30.76 17.80 2.85
N PRO A 25 -32.04 17.44 3.01
CA PRO A 25 -32.92 17.10 1.89
C PRO A 25 -32.92 18.14 0.76
N GLY A 26 -32.71 17.69 -0.47
CA GLY A 26 -32.64 18.52 -1.67
C GLY A 26 -31.30 19.24 -1.88
N ARG A 27 -30.28 18.95 -1.06
CA ARG A 27 -28.92 19.51 -1.19
C ARG A 27 -27.84 18.46 -0.93
N GLU A 28 -28.20 17.19 -1.00
CA GLU A 28 -27.28 16.09 -0.78
C GLU A 28 -26.21 16.03 -1.87
N VAL A 29 -25.00 15.66 -1.48
CA VAL A 29 -23.88 15.39 -2.39
C VAL A 29 -23.42 13.94 -2.22
N MET A 30 -22.92 13.33 -3.29
CA MET A 30 -22.32 12.00 -3.23
C MET A 30 -20.95 12.07 -2.55
N SER A 31 -20.75 11.33 -1.46
CA SER A 31 -19.46 11.26 -0.74
C SER A 31 -19.09 9.82 -0.40
N GLY A 32 -17.79 9.54 -0.32
CA GLY A 32 -17.24 8.22 0.03
C GLY A 32 -17.23 7.20 -1.12
N GLN A 33 -17.57 7.61 -2.33
CA GLN A 33 -17.48 6.80 -3.55
C GLN A 33 -16.02 6.61 -3.99
N MET A 34 -15.76 5.50 -4.66
CA MET A 34 -14.45 5.15 -5.20
C MET A 34 -14.56 4.92 -6.70
N TYR A 35 -13.74 5.62 -7.48
CA TYR A 35 -13.50 5.36 -8.89
C TYR A 35 -12.67 4.09 -9.06
N VAL A 36 -13.07 3.26 -10.02
CA VAL A 36 -12.43 2.00 -10.35
C VAL A 36 -12.24 1.92 -11.86
N GLU A 37 -10.99 1.87 -12.29
CA GLU A 37 -10.60 1.63 -13.67
C GLU A 37 -10.34 0.14 -13.87
N VAL A 38 -10.74 -0.40 -15.02
CA VAL A 38 -10.67 -1.84 -15.29
C VAL A 38 -9.90 -2.09 -16.57
N LEU A 39 -8.91 -2.99 -16.48
CA LEU A 39 -8.21 -3.55 -17.61
C LEU A 39 -8.53 -5.03 -17.71
N ARG A 40 -9.10 -5.46 -18.85
CA ARG A 40 -9.44 -6.84 -19.14
C ARG A 40 -8.62 -7.35 -20.31
N PRO A 41 -7.77 -8.37 -20.16
CA PRO A 41 -7.15 -9.01 -21.29
C PRO A 41 -8.20 -9.71 -22.16
N ALA A 42 -7.92 -9.87 -23.45
CA ALA A 42 -8.79 -10.57 -24.39
C ALA A 42 -9.18 -11.98 -23.91
N ARG A 43 -8.31 -12.63 -23.14
CA ARG A 43 -8.58 -13.89 -22.44
C ARG A 43 -8.08 -13.79 -21.01
N VAL A 44 -9.01 -13.90 -20.05
CA VAL A 44 -8.68 -14.07 -18.63
C VAL A 44 -8.28 -15.53 -18.41
N THR A 45 -7.07 -15.73 -17.91
CA THR A 45 -6.52 -17.08 -17.60
C THR A 45 -6.26 -17.28 -16.11
N GLN A 46 -6.23 -16.19 -15.34
CA GLN A 46 -6.00 -16.23 -13.90
C GLN A 46 -7.34 -16.32 -13.17
N ARG A 47 -7.37 -17.08 -12.08
CA ARG A 47 -8.61 -17.39 -11.36
C ARG A 47 -9.22 -16.17 -10.67
N TYR A 48 -8.39 -15.38 -10.00
CA TYR A 48 -8.82 -14.22 -9.23
C TYR A 48 -8.34 -12.93 -9.89
N PRO A 49 -9.19 -11.89 -9.98
CA PRO A 49 -8.75 -10.57 -10.39
C PRO A 49 -7.83 -9.94 -9.34
N LEU A 50 -7.07 -8.93 -9.79
CA LEU A 50 -6.20 -8.13 -8.93
C LEU A 50 -6.81 -6.75 -8.70
N VAL A 51 -6.86 -6.30 -7.45
CA VAL A 51 -7.24 -4.93 -7.07
C VAL A 51 -6.00 -4.18 -6.61
N PHE A 52 -5.56 -3.19 -7.38
CA PHE A 52 -4.41 -2.35 -7.07
C PHE A 52 -4.82 -1.09 -6.32
N VAL A 53 -4.20 -0.87 -5.17
CA VAL A 53 -4.48 0.25 -4.27
C VAL A 53 -3.21 1.05 -4.03
N HIS A 54 -3.19 2.28 -4.55
CA HIS A 54 -2.05 3.18 -4.47
C HIS A 54 -1.84 3.75 -3.05
N GLY A 55 -0.66 4.29 -2.77
CA GLY A 55 -0.33 4.95 -1.51
C GLY A 55 -0.67 6.45 -1.43
N THR A 56 -0.06 7.14 -0.45
CA THR A 56 -0.22 8.58 -0.19
C THR A 56 0.15 9.43 -1.40
N ALA A 57 -0.63 10.48 -1.66
CA ALA A 57 -0.41 11.45 -2.73
C ALA A 57 -0.39 10.88 -4.17
N GLN A 58 -0.68 9.59 -4.35
CA GLN A 58 -0.75 8.95 -5.66
C GLN A 58 -2.21 8.70 -6.09
N THR A 59 -2.37 8.21 -7.31
CA THR A 59 -3.61 7.71 -7.93
C THR A 59 -3.34 6.38 -8.64
N ALA A 60 -4.36 5.77 -9.25
CA ALA A 60 -4.25 4.59 -10.11
C ALA A 60 -3.21 4.75 -11.25
N THR A 61 -2.89 5.99 -11.62
CA THR A 61 -1.89 6.33 -12.65
C THR A 61 -0.54 5.65 -12.41
N ASN A 62 -0.14 5.47 -11.14
CA ASN A 62 1.12 4.81 -10.79
C ASN A 62 1.23 3.36 -11.25
N TRP A 63 0.11 2.70 -11.53
CA TRP A 63 0.10 1.33 -11.99
C TRP A 63 0.12 1.23 -13.52
N LEU A 64 -0.25 2.30 -14.22
CA LEU A 64 -0.43 2.31 -15.67
C LEU A 64 0.89 2.53 -16.41
N LYS A 65 1.67 3.52 -16.02
CA LYS A 65 2.86 3.93 -16.76
C LYS A 65 3.92 4.50 -15.83
N THR A 66 5.17 4.12 -16.06
CA THR A 66 6.29 4.69 -15.29
C THR A 66 6.58 6.12 -15.74
N PRO A 67 7.19 6.97 -14.90
CA PRO A 67 7.44 8.37 -15.25
C PRO A 67 8.39 8.55 -16.44
N ASP A 68 9.26 7.56 -16.72
CA ASP A 68 10.13 7.51 -17.90
C ASP A 68 9.48 6.86 -19.13
N GLY A 69 8.20 6.48 -19.02
CA GLY A 69 7.37 6.10 -20.15
C GLY A 69 7.23 4.61 -20.44
N ARG A 70 7.82 3.73 -19.62
CA ARG A 70 7.65 2.27 -19.72
C ARG A 70 6.25 1.86 -19.26
N ARG A 71 5.82 0.68 -19.70
CA ARG A 71 4.56 0.07 -19.22
C ARG A 71 4.64 -0.19 -17.71
N GLY A 72 3.58 0.17 -17.00
CA GLY A 72 3.42 -0.10 -15.56
C GLY A 72 2.86 -1.50 -15.30
N TRP A 73 2.80 -1.86 -14.02
CA TRP A 73 2.35 -3.17 -13.54
C TRP A 73 0.96 -3.56 -14.02
N ALA A 74 0.01 -2.63 -14.15
CA ALA A 74 -1.35 -2.93 -14.58
C ALA A 74 -1.37 -3.67 -15.93
N TYR A 75 -0.53 -3.24 -16.87
CA TYR A 75 -0.40 -3.89 -18.18
C TYR A 75 0.38 -5.20 -18.09
N VAL A 76 1.42 -5.28 -17.26
CA VAL A 76 2.17 -6.53 -17.04
C VAL A 76 1.24 -7.63 -16.51
N PHE A 77 0.39 -7.32 -15.52
CA PHE A 77 -0.55 -8.29 -14.98
C PHE A 77 -1.70 -8.60 -15.94
N ALA A 78 -2.19 -7.63 -16.71
CA ALA A 78 -3.17 -7.93 -17.77
C ALA A 78 -2.58 -8.89 -18.83
N GLU A 79 -1.32 -8.69 -19.26
CA GLU A 79 -0.60 -9.61 -20.16
C GLU A 79 -0.45 -11.02 -19.56
N LEU A 80 -0.29 -11.13 -18.24
CA LEU A 80 -0.25 -12.40 -17.50
C LEU A 80 -1.64 -13.04 -17.29
N GLY A 81 -2.69 -12.43 -17.87
CA GLY A 81 -4.05 -12.99 -17.93
C GLY A 81 -4.94 -12.66 -16.73
N TYR A 82 -4.58 -11.66 -15.92
CA TYR A 82 -5.42 -11.15 -14.84
C TYR A 82 -6.41 -10.12 -15.36
N GLU A 83 -7.65 -10.16 -14.89
CA GLU A 83 -8.48 -8.95 -14.86
C GLU A 83 -7.95 -8.03 -13.75
N VAL A 84 -7.74 -6.75 -14.07
CA VAL A 84 -7.07 -5.79 -13.21
C VAL A 84 -8.00 -4.62 -12.91
N PHE A 85 -8.23 -4.37 -11.63
CA PHE A 85 -8.99 -3.24 -11.10
C PHE A 85 -8.02 -2.25 -10.44
N LEU A 86 -7.99 -1.02 -10.91
CA LEU A 86 -7.17 0.06 -10.36
C LEU A 86 -8.09 1.07 -9.68
N VAL A 87 -7.88 1.31 -8.39
CA VAL A 87 -8.76 2.23 -7.64
C VAL A 87 -8.07 3.57 -7.44
N ASP A 88 -8.83 4.65 -7.59
CA ASP A 88 -8.51 5.93 -6.96
C ASP A 88 -9.25 5.95 -5.62
N GLN A 89 -8.52 5.96 -4.50
CA GLN A 89 -9.12 5.94 -3.15
C GLN A 89 -10.22 7.01 -3.00
N PRO A 90 -11.26 6.82 -2.16
CA PRO A 90 -12.20 7.88 -1.82
C PRO A 90 -11.49 9.19 -1.44
N ALA A 91 -12.04 10.33 -1.88
CA ALA A 91 -11.43 11.65 -1.69
C ALA A 91 -9.98 11.77 -2.26
N ARG A 92 -9.72 11.13 -3.41
CA ARG A 92 -8.46 11.20 -4.16
C ARG A 92 -8.72 11.14 -5.67
N GLY A 93 -8.06 12.01 -6.43
CA GLY A 93 -8.08 11.92 -7.89
C GLY A 93 -9.49 11.98 -8.46
N ARG A 94 -9.91 10.91 -9.17
CA ARG A 94 -11.24 10.82 -9.79
C ARG A 94 -12.36 10.49 -8.80
N SER A 95 -12.03 10.14 -7.56
CA SER A 95 -12.97 10.01 -6.44
C SER A 95 -13.09 11.33 -5.71
N ALA A 96 -14.25 11.97 -5.80
CA ALA A 96 -14.42 13.35 -5.36
C ALA A 96 -14.14 13.53 -3.86
N TRP A 97 -13.48 14.63 -3.54
CA TRP A 97 -13.29 15.12 -2.17
C TRP A 97 -14.27 16.26 -1.90
N HIS A 98 -14.85 16.27 -0.70
CA HIS A 98 -15.73 17.31 -0.22
C HIS A 98 -15.16 17.94 1.05
N ALA A 99 -14.76 19.22 0.96
CA ALA A 99 -14.15 19.97 2.07
C ALA A 99 -14.93 19.89 3.40
N GLN A 100 -16.26 19.89 3.33
CA GLN A 100 -17.12 19.87 4.52
C GLN A 100 -17.30 18.48 5.13
N LEU A 101 -16.91 17.40 4.44
CA LEU A 101 -17.20 16.01 4.82
C LEU A 101 -15.95 15.16 5.07
N ASP A 102 -14.90 15.41 4.29
CA ASP A 102 -13.74 14.53 4.20
C ASP A 102 -12.52 15.08 4.96
N GLY A 103 -12.58 16.34 5.39
CA GLY A 103 -11.55 17.01 6.17
C GLY A 103 -10.45 17.64 5.32
N GLU A 104 -9.43 18.15 6.01
CA GLU A 104 -8.32 18.90 5.42
C GLU A 104 -7.45 18.02 4.50
N LEU A 105 -6.95 18.63 3.43
CA LEU A 105 -6.00 18.01 2.52
C LEU A 105 -4.56 18.40 2.88
N ALA A 106 -3.64 17.48 2.66
CA ALA A 106 -2.20 17.68 2.75
C ALA A 106 -1.53 17.43 1.38
N VAL A 107 -0.31 17.96 1.21
CA VAL A 107 0.51 17.81 0.01
C VAL A 107 1.94 17.45 0.42
N ALA A 108 2.54 16.50 -0.28
CA ALA A 108 3.91 16.08 -0.02
C ALA A 108 4.93 17.11 -0.57
N PRO A 109 5.81 17.68 0.26
CA PRO A 109 6.83 18.61 -0.21
C PRO A 109 7.86 17.92 -1.13
N VAL A 110 8.35 18.63 -2.15
CA VAL A 110 9.38 18.15 -3.10
C VAL A 110 10.57 17.51 -2.38
N ALA A 111 11.14 18.19 -1.37
CA ALA A 111 12.30 17.68 -0.65
C ALA A 111 12.05 16.34 0.06
N VAL A 112 10.81 16.09 0.50
CA VAL A 112 10.41 14.81 1.09
C VAL A 112 10.30 13.75 -0.01
N VAL A 113 9.68 14.08 -1.15
CA VAL A 113 9.54 13.17 -2.29
C VAL A 113 10.89 12.76 -2.89
N GLU A 114 11.81 13.70 -3.05
CA GLU A 114 13.20 13.40 -3.48
C GLU A 114 13.85 12.40 -2.52
N ARG A 115 13.84 12.70 -1.22
CA ARG A 115 14.60 11.91 -0.25
C ARG A 115 13.97 10.57 0.11
N LEU A 116 12.65 10.44 0.13
CA LEU A 116 12.01 9.17 0.48
C LEU A 116 11.80 8.25 -0.73
N PHE A 117 11.62 8.79 -1.93
CA PHE A 117 11.05 8.03 -3.04
C PHE A 117 11.93 7.91 -4.27
N THR A 118 12.70 8.95 -4.63
CA THR A 118 13.28 9.04 -5.99
C THR A 118 14.79 9.27 -6.03
N ALA A 119 15.36 9.94 -5.04
CA ALA A 119 16.78 10.17 -4.86
C ALA A 119 17.21 9.76 -3.45
N THR A 120 16.85 8.54 -3.04
CA THR A 120 16.98 8.10 -1.65
C THR A 120 18.42 7.99 -1.18
N GLN A 121 19.40 7.87 -2.08
CA GLN A 121 20.83 7.91 -1.79
C GLN A 121 21.30 9.18 -1.05
N GLN A 122 20.45 10.21 -0.96
CA GLN A 122 20.68 11.45 -0.21
C GLN A 122 20.10 11.43 1.21
N SER A 123 19.51 10.31 1.61
CA SER A 123 18.90 10.12 2.93
C SER A 123 19.84 9.43 3.91
N GLU A 124 19.42 9.40 5.17
CA GLU A 124 20.29 9.08 6.29
C GLU A 124 20.09 7.65 6.82
N TRP A 125 19.02 6.94 6.42
CA TRP A 125 18.85 5.55 6.84
C TRP A 125 19.95 4.65 6.23
N PRO A 126 20.34 3.54 6.90
CA PRO A 126 21.54 2.80 6.56
C PRO A 126 21.62 2.30 5.11
N GLN A 127 20.49 1.89 4.54
CA GLN A 127 20.41 1.29 3.22
C GLN A 127 20.22 2.29 2.07
N ALA A 128 19.96 3.57 2.39
CA ALA A 128 19.65 4.63 1.43
C ALA A 128 20.62 4.70 0.24
N LYS A 129 21.92 4.57 0.52
CA LYS A 129 23.00 4.65 -0.48
C LYS A 129 22.95 3.57 -1.57
N LYS A 130 22.15 2.52 -1.38
CA LYS A 130 22.02 1.40 -2.32
C LYS A 130 21.06 1.68 -3.48
N HIS A 131 20.32 2.78 -3.44
CA HIS A 131 19.31 3.10 -4.46
C HIS A 131 19.94 3.40 -5.81
N THR A 132 19.59 2.60 -6.82
CA THR A 132 20.16 2.68 -8.17
C THR A 132 19.14 2.48 -9.29
N GLN A 133 17.92 2.06 -8.96
CA GLN A 133 16.91 1.67 -9.94
C GLN A 133 15.98 2.81 -10.37
N TRP A 134 16.04 4.00 -9.75
CA TRP A 134 15.25 5.13 -10.22
C TRP A 134 15.68 5.56 -11.63
N PRO A 135 14.72 5.74 -12.56
CA PRO A 135 15.04 6.29 -13.87
C PRO A 135 15.32 7.80 -13.77
N GLY A 136 16.54 8.20 -14.13
CA GLY A 136 16.97 9.60 -14.05
C GLY A 136 17.65 9.92 -12.72
N SER A 137 17.77 11.21 -12.39
CA SER A 137 18.46 11.66 -11.17
C SER A 137 17.58 11.65 -9.91
N GLY A 138 16.26 11.59 -10.08
CA GLY A 138 15.30 11.63 -8.98
C GLY A 138 15.20 12.99 -8.29
N ARG A 139 15.58 14.08 -8.98
CA ARG A 139 15.60 15.43 -8.45
C ARG A 139 14.81 16.40 -9.31
N LYS A 140 14.27 17.45 -8.69
CA LYS A 140 13.56 18.52 -9.40
C LYS A 140 14.37 19.07 -10.58
N GLY A 141 13.71 19.27 -11.72
CA GLY A 141 14.33 19.67 -12.98
C GLY A 141 14.82 18.51 -13.84
N ASP A 142 14.84 17.27 -13.32
CA ASP A 142 14.92 16.07 -14.13
C ASP A 142 13.54 15.74 -14.71
N PRO A 143 13.40 15.55 -16.04
CA PRO A 143 12.10 15.31 -16.65
C PRO A 143 11.33 14.11 -16.08
N VAL A 144 12.04 13.08 -15.61
CA VAL A 144 11.42 11.88 -15.04
C VAL A 144 10.89 12.17 -13.63
N PHE A 145 11.65 12.91 -12.83
CA PHE A 145 11.17 13.36 -11.52
C PHE A 145 10.00 14.35 -11.68
N ASP A 146 10.11 15.31 -12.58
CA ASP A 146 9.07 16.34 -12.77
C ASP A 146 7.76 15.69 -13.26
N ALA A 147 7.83 14.68 -14.13
CA ALA A 147 6.67 13.88 -14.53
C ALA A 147 6.05 13.11 -13.34
N PHE A 148 6.88 12.51 -12.48
CA PHE A 148 6.42 11.82 -11.27
C PHE A 148 5.79 12.79 -10.25
N TYR A 149 6.41 13.94 -10.00
CA TYR A 149 5.86 14.92 -9.07
C TYR A 149 4.56 15.54 -9.60
N ALA A 150 4.46 15.74 -10.92
CA ALA A 150 3.22 16.19 -11.56
C ALA A 150 2.05 15.20 -11.44
N SER A 151 2.31 13.90 -11.23
CA SER A 151 1.26 12.92 -10.94
C SER A 151 0.86 12.86 -9.46
N HIS A 152 1.52 13.64 -8.59
CA HIS A 152 1.10 13.74 -7.20
C HIS A 152 -0.15 14.59 -7.06
N VAL A 153 -1.04 14.16 -6.16
CA VAL A 153 -2.28 14.86 -5.83
C VAL A 153 -2.38 15.08 -4.32
N PRO A 154 -3.15 16.09 -3.85
CA PRO A 154 -3.46 16.24 -2.45
C PRO A 154 -4.16 15.01 -1.85
N TYR A 155 -4.04 14.80 -0.55
CA TYR A 155 -4.62 13.66 0.16
C TYR A 155 -5.24 14.07 1.50
N VAL A 156 -6.28 13.36 1.95
CA VAL A 156 -6.89 13.59 3.27
C VAL A 156 -5.85 13.40 4.37
N ALA A 157 -5.67 14.43 5.22
CA ALA A 157 -4.65 14.44 6.26
C ALA A 157 -4.95 13.46 7.41
N ASP A 158 -6.23 13.22 7.68
CA ASP A 158 -6.67 12.26 8.70
C ASP A 158 -6.57 10.82 8.16
N THR A 159 -5.66 10.05 8.76
CA THR A 159 -5.40 8.65 8.38
C THR A 159 -6.57 7.72 8.76
N ALA A 160 -7.20 7.93 9.92
CA ALA A 160 -8.33 7.12 10.36
C ALA A 160 -9.54 7.37 9.45
N LYS A 161 -9.81 8.62 9.09
CA LYS A 161 -10.86 8.98 8.12
C LYS A 161 -10.61 8.32 6.76
N SER A 162 -9.37 8.36 6.26
CA SER A 162 -8.99 7.71 5.00
C SER A 162 -9.23 6.19 5.05
N GLN A 163 -8.85 5.53 6.16
CA GLN A 163 -9.11 4.10 6.39
C GLN A 163 -10.62 3.79 6.46
N GLN A 164 -11.43 4.61 7.13
CA GLN A 164 -12.89 4.42 7.20
C GLN A 164 -13.54 4.51 5.82
N LEU A 165 -13.22 5.56 5.07
CA LEU A 165 -13.75 5.75 3.71
C LEU A 165 -13.34 4.58 2.81
N PHE A 166 -12.06 4.18 2.86
CA PHE A 166 -11.57 3.09 2.03
C PHE A 166 -12.18 1.74 2.43
N GLN A 167 -12.27 1.40 3.72
CA GLN A 167 -12.87 0.14 4.15
C GLN A 167 -14.31 0.00 3.62
N ALA A 168 -15.11 1.06 3.70
CA ALA A 168 -16.48 1.06 3.19
C ALA A 168 -16.54 0.89 1.67
N ALA A 169 -15.79 1.69 0.91
CA ALA A 169 -15.82 1.64 -0.55
C ALA A 169 -15.16 0.37 -1.12
N GLY A 170 -14.07 -0.09 -0.50
CA GLY A 170 -13.38 -1.32 -0.86
C GLY A 170 -14.21 -2.57 -0.54
N ALA A 171 -14.95 -2.59 0.57
CA ALA A 171 -15.92 -3.66 0.83
C ALA A 171 -17.02 -3.69 -0.23
N ALA A 172 -17.55 -2.53 -0.63
CA ALA A 172 -18.53 -2.43 -1.70
C ALA A 172 -17.96 -2.87 -3.07
N LEU A 173 -16.68 -2.61 -3.33
CA LEU A 173 -16.00 -3.12 -4.53
C LEU A 173 -15.97 -4.65 -4.52
N LEU A 174 -15.49 -5.26 -3.42
CA LEU A 174 -15.44 -6.71 -3.29
C LEU A 174 -16.83 -7.35 -3.39
N ASP A 175 -17.85 -6.75 -2.77
CA ASP A 175 -19.24 -7.22 -2.87
C ASP A 175 -19.75 -7.19 -4.33
N LYS A 176 -19.22 -6.28 -5.15
CA LYS A 176 -19.58 -6.14 -6.57
C LYS A 176 -18.82 -7.11 -7.48
N ILE A 177 -17.51 -7.33 -7.25
CA ILE A 177 -16.64 -8.10 -8.16
C ILE A 177 -16.41 -9.54 -7.69
N GLY A 178 -16.74 -9.86 -6.44
CA GLY A 178 -16.51 -11.16 -5.83
C GLY A 178 -15.12 -11.34 -5.26
N GLU A 179 -14.62 -12.57 -5.33
CA GLU A 179 -13.30 -12.96 -4.80
C GLU A 179 -12.16 -12.25 -5.53
N ALA A 180 -11.18 -11.70 -4.81
CA ALA A 180 -10.06 -10.97 -5.40
C ALA A 180 -8.77 -11.08 -4.56
N ILE A 181 -7.65 -10.77 -5.20
CA ILE A 181 -6.35 -10.57 -4.54
C ILE A 181 -6.04 -9.08 -4.51
N LEU A 182 -5.63 -8.58 -3.34
CA LEU A 182 -5.33 -7.15 -3.15
C LEU A 182 -3.84 -6.90 -3.32
N ILE A 183 -3.47 -5.90 -4.12
CA ILE A 183 -2.10 -5.37 -4.23
C ILE A 183 -2.10 -3.97 -3.63
N THR A 184 -1.52 -3.80 -2.45
CA THR A 184 -1.51 -2.52 -1.73
C THR A 184 -0.10 -1.94 -1.65
N HIS A 185 0.04 -0.61 -1.71
CA HIS A 185 1.34 0.07 -1.55
C HIS A 185 1.32 1.15 -0.47
N SER A 186 2.38 1.20 0.35
CA SER A 186 2.62 2.30 1.30
C SER A 186 1.44 2.51 2.26
N GLN A 187 0.86 3.71 2.30
CA GLN A 187 -0.38 4.06 3.03
C GLN A 187 -1.51 3.03 2.88
N ALA A 188 -1.57 2.32 1.75
CA ALA A 188 -2.61 1.34 1.52
C ALA A 188 -2.39 -0.01 2.22
N GLY A 189 -1.25 -0.24 2.87
CA GLY A 189 -1.02 -1.47 3.66
C GLY A 189 -2.18 -1.78 4.61
N PRO A 190 -2.53 -0.87 5.54
CA PRO A 190 -3.72 -0.95 6.38
C PRO A 190 -5.01 -1.37 5.69
N TYR A 191 -5.22 -0.94 4.45
CA TYR A 191 -6.44 -1.22 3.72
C TYR A 191 -6.58 -2.70 3.37
N GLY A 192 -5.47 -3.40 3.11
CA GLY A 192 -5.47 -4.84 2.89
C GLY A 192 -5.92 -5.61 4.14
N TRP A 193 -5.39 -5.25 5.32
CA TRP A 193 -5.80 -5.86 6.59
C TRP A 193 -7.28 -5.60 6.88
N LEU A 194 -7.74 -4.37 6.64
CA LEU A 194 -9.10 -3.94 6.93
C LEU A 194 -10.14 -4.62 6.04
N LEU A 195 -9.84 -4.81 4.75
CA LEU A 195 -10.74 -5.53 3.84
C LEU A 195 -10.75 -7.03 4.15
N ALA A 196 -9.60 -7.62 4.48
CA ALA A 196 -9.54 -9.01 4.95
C ALA A 196 -10.34 -9.20 6.25
N ASP A 197 -10.38 -8.20 7.14
CA ASP A 197 -11.16 -8.27 8.38
C ASP A 197 -12.68 -8.25 8.14
N VAL A 198 -13.16 -7.40 7.22
CA VAL A 198 -14.61 -7.22 6.99
C VAL A 198 -15.17 -8.07 5.85
N ARG A 199 -14.32 -8.61 4.98
CA ARG A 199 -14.67 -9.52 3.87
C ARG A 199 -13.69 -10.70 3.76
N PRO A 200 -13.46 -11.49 4.84
CA PRO A 200 -12.47 -12.57 4.84
C PRO A 200 -12.75 -13.67 3.81
N ALA A 201 -14.00 -13.84 3.38
CA ALA A 201 -14.37 -14.81 2.34
C ALA A 201 -14.04 -14.33 0.92
N LEU A 202 -14.01 -13.01 0.67
CA LEU A 202 -13.78 -12.44 -0.66
C LEU A 202 -12.31 -12.09 -0.89
N VAL A 203 -11.55 -11.78 0.16
CA VAL A 203 -10.11 -11.53 0.03
C VAL A 203 -9.35 -12.86 0.00
N LYS A 204 -8.75 -13.19 -1.14
CA LYS A 204 -8.05 -14.47 -1.34
C LYS A 204 -6.58 -14.41 -0.97
N ALA A 205 -5.97 -13.24 -1.11
CA ALA A 205 -4.63 -12.93 -0.66
C ALA A 205 -4.42 -11.42 -0.62
N VAL A 206 -3.41 -10.98 0.10
CA VAL A 206 -2.95 -9.59 0.09
C VAL A 206 -1.46 -9.53 -0.12
N VAL A 207 -1.04 -8.84 -1.18
CA VAL A 207 0.34 -8.47 -1.44
C VAL A 207 0.53 -7.02 -1.04
N SER A 208 1.21 -6.80 0.08
CA SER A 208 1.53 -5.48 0.59
C SER A 208 2.96 -5.10 0.25
N VAL A 209 3.09 -4.19 -0.72
CA VAL A 209 4.35 -3.60 -1.15
C VAL A 209 4.67 -2.44 -0.23
N GLU A 210 5.63 -2.66 0.69
CA GLU A 210 6.10 -1.66 1.66
C GLU A 210 4.95 -0.99 2.45
N PRO A 211 4.23 -1.73 3.33
CA PRO A 211 3.07 -1.20 4.06
C PRO A 211 3.42 -0.07 5.03
N GLN A 212 2.47 0.86 5.21
CA GLN A 212 2.53 1.83 6.29
C GLN A 212 2.75 1.14 7.65
N GLY A 213 3.80 1.58 8.31
CA GLY A 213 4.18 1.09 9.62
C GLY A 213 5.20 2.01 10.29
N PRO A 214 5.99 1.49 11.24
CA PRO A 214 5.92 0.13 11.80
C PRO A 214 4.62 -0.16 12.55
N ALA A 215 4.39 -1.40 12.98
CA ALA A 215 3.28 -1.71 13.88
C ALA A 215 3.30 -0.79 15.13
N VAL A 216 2.12 -0.53 15.67
CA VAL A 216 1.82 0.24 16.88
C VAL A 216 2.00 1.76 16.75
N VAL A 217 2.97 2.24 15.97
CA VAL A 217 3.24 3.68 15.80
C VAL A 217 3.53 4.01 14.34
N ASN A 218 2.95 5.08 13.82
CA ASN A 218 3.28 5.53 12.46
C ASN A 218 4.64 6.23 12.46
N MET A 219 5.53 5.82 11.56
CA MET A 219 6.76 6.57 11.31
C MET A 219 6.40 7.85 10.55
N SER A 220 6.69 9.01 11.14
CA SER A 220 6.56 10.28 10.42
C SER A 220 7.57 10.37 9.28
N MET A 221 7.27 11.17 8.26
CA MET A 221 8.21 11.42 7.16
C MET A 221 9.57 11.93 7.65
N GLN A 222 9.60 12.79 8.67
CA GLN A 222 10.87 13.28 9.23
C GLN A 222 11.71 12.17 9.88
N GLN A 223 11.06 11.23 10.55
CA GLN A 223 11.74 10.07 11.14
C GLN A 223 12.22 9.10 10.08
N ALA A 224 11.41 8.87 9.04
CA ALA A 224 11.79 8.05 7.89
C ALA A 224 13.07 8.60 7.23
N LEU A 225 13.17 9.92 7.05
CA LEU A 225 14.36 10.57 6.49
C LEU A 225 15.64 10.28 7.28
N LYS A 226 15.52 10.19 8.62
CA LYS A 226 16.62 9.92 9.56
C LYS A 226 16.86 8.43 9.83
N GLY A 227 15.92 7.57 9.45
CA GLY A 227 15.93 6.16 9.87
C GLY A 227 15.79 6.02 11.38
N GLU A 228 14.96 6.83 12.03
CA GLU A 228 14.77 6.85 13.49
C GLU A 228 13.37 6.33 13.88
N SER A 229 13.24 5.74 15.07
CA SER A 229 11.94 5.41 15.68
C SER A 229 11.69 6.28 16.90
N GLN A 230 10.47 6.77 17.09
CA GLN A 230 10.05 7.43 18.33
C GLN A 230 10.12 6.47 19.54
N LYS A 231 10.37 7.03 20.72
CA LYS A 231 9.93 6.40 21.97
C LYS A 231 8.41 6.56 22.02
N LEU A 232 7.71 5.48 22.37
CA LEU A 232 6.26 5.47 22.41
C LEU A 232 5.76 6.29 23.59
N ASP A 233 4.83 7.20 23.32
CA ASP A 233 3.89 7.73 24.29
C ASP A 233 2.47 7.27 23.90
N ASP A 234 1.54 7.32 24.85
CA ASP A 234 0.17 6.80 24.63
C ASP A 234 -0.59 7.58 23.54
N THR A 235 -0.21 8.83 23.25
CA THR A 235 -0.88 9.67 22.24
C THR A 235 -0.46 9.35 20.82
N GLN A 236 0.72 8.76 20.64
CA GLN A 236 1.29 8.39 19.34
C GLN A 236 0.98 6.96 18.92
N ARG A 237 0.23 6.24 19.76
CA ARG A 237 -0.01 4.81 19.62
C ARG A 237 -1.32 4.50 18.90
N ARG A 238 -1.22 3.69 17.83
CA ARG A 238 -2.36 3.04 17.20
C ARG A 238 -2.98 2.03 18.16
N ARG A 239 -4.22 2.30 18.56
CA ARG A 239 -5.02 1.41 19.42
C ARG A 239 -5.09 -0.02 18.88
N TRP A 240 -5.21 -0.17 17.56
CA TRP A 240 -5.38 -1.44 16.85
C TRP A 240 -4.07 -1.99 16.27
N GLY A 241 -2.93 -1.47 16.72
CA GLY A 241 -1.60 -1.94 16.31
C GLY A 241 -1.23 -1.56 14.88
N ILE A 242 -1.83 -2.19 13.90
CA ILE A 242 -1.47 -2.10 12.46
C ILE A 242 -2.46 -1.28 11.63
N ALA A 243 -3.54 -0.80 12.24
CA ALA A 243 -4.53 0.08 11.65
C ALA A 243 -4.90 1.20 12.65
N ASP A 244 -5.46 2.28 12.12
CA ASP A 244 -5.95 3.43 12.89
C ASP A 244 -7.45 3.29 13.20
N ILE A 245 -8.12 2.33 12.56
CA ILE A 245 -9.53 1.98 12.78
C ILE A 245 -9.67 0.53 13.28
N PRO A 246 -10.83 0.14 13.84
CA PRO A 246 -10.99 -1.18 14.46
C PRO A 246 -10.65 -2.38 13.58
N LEU A 247 -10.03 -3.37 14.21
CA LEU A 247 -9.78 -4.71 13.68
C LEU A 247 -10.32 -5.76 14.67
N THR A 248 -10.74 -6.92 14.17
CA THR A 248 -11.36 -7.97 14.98
C THR A 248 -10.32 -8.83 15.69
N TYR A 249 -10.08 -8.53 16.97
CA TYR A 249 -9.20 -9.30 17.85
C TYR A 249 -9.95 -10.32 18.70
N GLU A 250 -9.29 -11.45 19.02
CA GLU A 250 -9.68 -12.39 20.06
C GLU A 250 -8.52 -12.57 21.07
N PRO A 251 -8.75 -12.28 22.37
CA PRO A 251 -9.93 -11.63 22.93
C PRO A 251 -10.17 -10.23 22.34
N ALA A 252 -11.43 -9.78 22.33
CA ALA A 252 -11.80 -8.46 21.83
C ALA A 252 -11.27 -7.34 22.75
N LEU A 253 -10.80 -6.24 22.15
CA LEU A 253 -10.42 -5.03 22.90
C LEU A 253 -11.66 -4.34 23.46
N ARG A 254 -11.64 -4.00 24.75
CA ARG A 254 -12.71 -3.24 25.39
C ARG A 254 -12.71 -1.79 24.91
N GLU A 255 -13.79 -1.08 25.18
CA GLU A 255 -13.86 0.36 24.93
C GLU A 255 -12.73 1.11 25.64
N GLY A 256 -12.05 2.01 24.93
CA GLY A 256 -10.88 2.74 25.43
C GLY A 256 -9.61 1.90 25.66
N GLU A 257 -9.68 0.56 25.54
CA GLU A 257 -8.52 -0.31 25.73
C GLU A 257 -7.56 -0.22 24.54
N HIS A 258 -6.26 -0.08 24.82
CA HIS A 258 -5.17 -0.28 23.86
C HIS A 258 -4.58 -1.67 24.06
N LEU A 259 -4.00 -2.24 23.00
CA LEU A 259 -3.20 -3.47 23.13
C LEU A 259 -2.16 -3.31 24.26
N SER A 260 -1.63 -4.38 24.83
CA SER A 260 -0.39 -4.28 25.61
C SER A 260 0.79 -4.48 24.66
N VAL A 261 1.84 -3.66 24.74
CA VAL A 261 3.01 -3.77 23.84
C VAL A 261 4.32 -3.74 24.59
N VAL A 262 5.32 -4.38 23.99
CA VAL A 262 6.71 -4.37 24.43
C VAL A 262 7.61 -3.86 23.30
N ARG A 263 8.67 -3.16 23.66
CA ARG A 263 9.70 -2.72 22.72
C ARG A 263 10.82 -3.76 22.67
N LEU A 264 11.00 -4.38 21.53
CA LEU A 264 12.08 -5.32 21.28
C LEU A 264 13.28 -4.57 20.69
N ALA A 265 14.48 -4.92 21.16
CA ALA A 265 15.72 -4.39 20.59
C ALA A 265 15.84 -4.80 19.11
N ALA A 266 16.51 -3.96 18.32
CA ALA A 266 16.82 -4.30 16.93
C ALA A 266 17.70 -5.56 16.89
N THR A 267 17.32 -6.53 16.07
CA THR A 267 18.08 -7.78 15.90
C THR A 267 19.28 -7.62 14.96
N ARG A 268 19.33 -6.51 14.22
CA ARG A 268 20.43 -6.12 13.32
C ARG A 268 20.71 -4.63 13.45
N ALA A 269 21.96 -4.24 13.22
CA ALA A 269 22.41 -2.84 13.32
C ALA A 269 21.75 -1.91 12.29
N ASP A 270 21.28 -2.45 11.17
CA ASP A 270 20.63 -1.73 10.08
C ASP A 270 19.09 -1.69 10.21
N ARG A 271 18.55 -2.07 11.36
CA ARG A 271 17.11 -2.11 11.65
C ARG A 271 16.77 -1.30 12.89
N LEU A 272 15.52 -0.84 12.94
CA LEU A 272 14.98 -0.16 14.11
C LEU A 272 14.43 -1.15 15.15
N PRO A 273 14.39 -0.75 16.43
CA PRO A 273 13.64 -1.47 17.45
C PRO A 273 12.17 -1.65 17.05
N ALA A 274 11.60 -2.80 17.38
CA ALA A 274 10.25 -3.19 17.00
C ALA A 274 9.28 -3.06 18.18
N TRP A 275 8.05 -2.60 17.92
CA TRP A 275 6.95 -2.70 18.88
C TRP A 275 6.10 -3.92 18.55
N GLN A 276 5.94 -4.79 19.54
CA GLN A 276 5.17 -6.04 19.43
C GLN A 276 4.13 -6.14 20.54
N GLN A 277 3.12 -6.99 20.37
CA GLN A 277 2.19 -7.25 21.47
C GLN A 277 2.93 -7.88 22.64
N GLN A 278 2.54 -7.54 23.85
CA GLN A 278 2.95 -8.29 25.03
C GLN A 278 2.26 -9.65 25.01
N GLU A 279 3.01 -10.72 25.25
CA GLU A 279 2.44 -12.07 25.30
C GLU A 279 1.58 -12.29 26.56
N PRO A 280 0.47 -13.06 26.46
CA PRO A 280 -0.06 -13.70 25.25
C PRO A 280 -0.70 -12.69 24.28
N ALA A 281 -0.30 -12.74 23.01
CA ALA A 281 -0.77 -11.83 21.98
C ALA A 281 -2.22 -12.09 21.57
N ARG A 282 -2.98 -11.01 21.38
CA ARG A 282 -4.35 -11.09 20.84
C ARG A 282 -4.29 -11.46 19.36
N GLN A 283 -5.30 -12.19 18.93
CA GLN A 283 -5.33 -12.85 17.62
C GLN A 283 -6.25 -12.10 16.66
N LEU A 284 -5.79 -11.78 15.45
CA LEU A 284 -6.62 -11.18 14.39
C LEU A 284 -7.41 -12.28 13.68
N VAL A 285 -8.54 -12.68 14.25
CA VAL A 285 -9.22 -13.93 13.91
C VAL A 285 -9.73 -14.01 12.48
N ASN A 286 -10.17 -12.89 11.90
CA ASN A 286 -10.68 -12.86 10.52
C ASN A 286 -9.57 -12.91 9.47
N LEU A 287 -8.33 -12.58 9.84
CA LEU A 287 -7.19 -12.58 8.92
C LEU A 287 -6.49 -13.94 8.84
N LYS A 288 -6.80 -14.88 9.74
CA LYS A 288 -6.09 -16.17 9.86
C LYS A 288 -6.17 -17.05 8.61
N SER A 289 -7.21 -16.91 7.81
CA SER A 289 -7.43 -17.70 6.58
C SER A 289 -6.92 -17.02 5.32
N VAL A 290 -6.45 -15.77 5.41
CA VAL A 290 -6.00 -14.99 4.25
C VAL A 290 -4.47 -14.99 4.23
N PRO A 291 -3.82 -15.52 3.19
CA PRO A 291 -2.36 -15.43 3.03
C PRO A 291 -1.93 -14.00 2.72
N PHE A 292 -0.87 -13.56 3.39
CA PHE A 292 -0.27 -12.25 3.19
C PHE A 292 1.18 -12.36 2.72
N LEU A 293 1.54 -11.52 1.76
CA LEU A 293 2.91 -11.27 1.36
C LEU A 293 3.27 -9.82 1.65
N ILE A 294 4.31 -9.59 2.46
CA ILE A 294 4.95 -8.28 2.58
C ILE A 294 6.21 -8.29 1.73
N VAL A 295 6.42 -7.22 0.96
CA VAL A 295 7.59 -7.07 0.08
C VAL A 295 8.32 -5.79 0.45
N THR A 296 9.62 -5.89 0.70
CA THR A 296 10.48 -4.77 1.08
C THR A 296 11.66 -4.67 0.12
N ALA A 297 11.92 -3.45 -0.36
CA ALA A 297 13.05 -3.16 -1.25
C ALA A 297 14.31 -2.79 -0.48
N GLU A 298 15.46 -3.19 -1.02
CA GLU A 298 16.76 -3.10 -0.34
C GLU A 298 17.12 -1.67 0.11
N ALA A 299 16.86 -0.65 -0.71
CA ALA A 299 17.26 0.73 -0.45
C ALA A 299 16.15 1.61 0.13
N SER A 300 14.96 1.05 0.38
CA SER A 300 13.82 1.79 0.94
C SER A 300 14.00 2.08 2.42
N PHE A 301 13.39 3.17 2.89
CA PHE A 301 13.27 3.45 4.32
C PHE A 301 12.39 2.40 5.04
N HIS A 302 11.61 1.60 4.31
CA HIS A 302 10.90 0.44 4.85
C HIS A 302 11.82 -0.70 5.31
N ALA A 303 13.03 -0.81 4.73
CA ALA A 303 14.01 -1.83 5.08
C ALA A 303 14.37 -1.82 6.58
N VAL A 304 14.28 -0.67 7.23
CA VAL A 304 14.61 -0.57 8.67
C VAL A 304 13.49 -1.08 9.58
N TYR A 305 12.24 -1.22 9.12
CA TYR A 305 11.10 -1.47 10.02
C TYR A 305 10.02 -2.45 9.54
N ASP A 306 9.91 -2.81 8.26
CA ASP A 306 8.84 -3.71 7.79
C ASP A 306 8.84 -5.08 8.50
N HIS A 307 10.02 -5.53 8.95
CA HIS A 307 10.16 -6.72 9.80
C HIS A 307 9.31 -6.65 11.08
N SER A 308 9.13 -5.46 11.65
CA SER A 308 8.28 -5.23 12.82
C SER A 308 6.81 -5.43 12.49
N THR A 309 6.36 -4.95 11.31
CA THR A 309 4.98 -5.12 10.84
C THR A 309 4.69 -6.58 10.54
N SER A 310 5.60 -7.28 9.85
CA SER A 310 5.48 -8.72 9.59
C SER A 310 5.41 -9.52 10.90
N ALA A 311 6.33 -9.29 11.83
CA ALA A 311 6.34 -10.00 13.10
C ALA A 311 5.06 -9.76 13.92
N PHE A 312 4.51 -8.55 13.90
CA PHE A 312 3.27 -8.23 14.61
C PHE A 312 2.08 -9.01 14.04
N LEU A 313 1.96 -9.05 12.72
CA LEU A 313 0.90 -9.82 12.04
C LEU A 313 1.05 -11.33 12.33
N GLN A 314 2.27 -11.87 12.25
CA GLN A 314 2.55 -13.27 12.58
C GLN A 314 2.19 -13.60 14.03
N GLN A 315 2.57 -12.73 14.97
CA GLN A 315 2.23 -12.85 16.39
C GLN A 315 0.70 -12.83 16.62
N ALA A 316 -0.02 -12.04 15.83
CA ALA A 316 -1.48 -12.00 15.83
C ALA A 316 -2.14 -13.20 15.09
N GLY A 317 -1.36 -14.18 14.65
CA GLY A 317 -1.84 -15.42 14.02
C GLY A 317 -2.13 -15.33 12.53
N VAL A 318 -1.67 -14.27 11.85
CA VAL A 318 -1.85 -14.08 10.42
C VAL A 318 -0.76 -14.84 9.63
N PRO A 319 -1.11 -15.60 8.57
CA PRO A 319 -0.12 -16.29 7.74
C PRO A 319 0.60 -15.30 6.81
N VAL A 320 1.71 -14.73 7.31
CA VAL A 320 2.52 -13.75 6.58
C VAL A 320 3.84 -14.35 6.11
N THR A 321 4.09 -14.18 4.81
CA THR A 321 5.42 -14.29 4.20
C THR A 321 6.01 -12.90 4.05
N HIS A 322 7.30 -12.72 4.39
CA HIS A 322 8.01 -11.45 4.21
C HIS A 322 9.19 -11.66 3.28
N TRP A 323 9.16 -11.02 2.11
CA TRP A 323 10.22 -11.05 1.12
C TRP A 323 11.02 -9.75 1.13
N TYR A 324 12.34 -9.91 1.17
CA TYR A 324 13.29 -8.86 0.81
C TYR A 324 13.69 -9.08 -0.64
N LEU A 325 13.59 -8.06 -1.49
CA LEU A 325 13.88 -8.20 -2.92
C LEU A 325 15.32 -8.70 -3.17
N GLU A 326 16.28 -8.30 -2.33
CA GLU A 326 17.67 -8.71 -2.47
C GLU A 326 17.91 -10.21 -2.29
N ASP A 327 17.02 -10.92 -1.60
CA ASP A 327 17.06 -12.38 -1.43
C ASP A 327 16.74 -13.11 -2.75
N PHE A 328 16.07 -12.42 -3.69
CA PHE A 328 15.77 -12.89 -5.03
C PHE A 328 16.75 -12.35 -6.08
N GLY A 329 17.83 -11.69 -5.66
CA GLY A 329 18.81 -11.07 -6.55
C GLY A 329 18.37 -9.72 -7.12
N ILE A 330 17.17 -9.23 -6.76
CA ILE A 330 16.64 -7.94 -7.21
C ILE A 330 17.16 -6.85 -6.27
N ARG A 331 18.06 -6.00 -6.75
CA ARG A 331 18.83 -5.06 -5.91
C ARG A 331 18.69 -3.61 -6.31
N GLY A 332 18.92 -2.74 -5.32
CA GLY A 332 18.98 -1.29 -5.50
C GLY A 332 17.64 -0.59 -5.68
N ASN A 333 16.54 -1.28 -5.39
CA ASN A 333 15.21 -0.71 -5.43
C ASN A 333 14.90 0.16 -4.21
N GLY A 334 14.18 1.26 -4.42
CA GLY A 334 13.63 2.13 -3.39
C GLY A 334 12.12 1.90 -3.19
N HIS A 335 11.44 2.87 -2.59
CA HIS A 335 10.03 2.75 -2.22
C HIS A 335 9.07 2.68 -3.41
N MET A 336 9.44 3.32 -4.53
CA MET A 336 8.62 3.38 -5.74
C MET A 336 8.98 2.27 -6.71
N LEU A 337 9.20 1.05 -6.21
CA LEU A 337 9.71 -0.09 -6.95
C LEU A 337 8.87 -0.49 -8.18
N MET A 338 7.57 -0.15 -8.21
CA MET A 338 6.71 -0.34 -9.37
C MET A 338 6.99 0.65 -10.53
N LEU A 339 7.68 1.76 -10.25
CA LEU A 339 8.05 2.80 -11.21
C LEU A 339 9.53 2.71 -11.63
N GLU A 340 10.33 1.92 -10.92
CA GLU A 340 11.77 1.81 -11.13
C GLU A 340 12.14 0.95 -12.35
N ARG A 341 13.41 1.00 -12.79
CA ARG A 341 13.88 0.44 -14.08
C ARG A 341 13.58 -1.05 -14.24
N ASN A 342 13.74 -1.82 -13.18
CA ASN A 342 13.49 -3.25 -13.10
C ASN A 342 12.08 -3.60 -12.59
N SER A 343 11.11 -2.67 -12.63
CA SER A 343 9.77 -2.90 -12.10
C SER A 343 9.05 -4.12 -12.69
N ARG A 344 9.29 -4.47 -13.96
CA ARG A 344 8.73 -5.68 -14.59
C ARG A 344 9.23 -6.97 -13.91
N GLU A 345 10.52 -7.04 -13.59
CA GLU A 345 11.12 -8.19 -12.89
C GLU A 345 10.44 -8.43 -11.54
N ILE A 346 10.11 -7.34 -10.83
CA ILE A 346 9.39 -7.40 -9.56
C ILE A 346 7.95 -7.87 -9.77
N ALA A 347 7.23 -7.33 -10.77
CA ALA A 347 5.87 -7.79 -11.08
C ALA A 347 5.83 -9.29 -11.39
N GLU A 348 6.80 -9.80 -12.14
CA GLU A 348 6.93 -11.23 -12.46
C GLU A 348 7.27 -12.08 -11.22
N LEU A 349 8.09 -11.55 -10.29
CA LEU A 349 8.29 -12.18 -8.98
C LEU A 349 6.99 -12.26 -8.17
N LEU A 350 6.22 -11.17 -8.09
CA LEU A 350 4.95 -11.15 -7.38
C LEU A 350 3.93 -12.11 -8.01
N HIS A 351 3.89 -12.16 -9.35
CA HIS A 351 3.04 -13.11 -10.07
C HIS A 351 3.31 -14.57 -9.66
N ARG A 352 4.58 -14.96 -9.48
CA ARG A 352 4.92 -16.33 -9.05
C ARG A 352 4.28 -16.68 -7.71
N TRP A 353 4.30 -15.77 -6.75
CA TRP A 353 3.62 -15.99 -5.46
C TRP A 353 2.10 -16.03 -5.61
N ILE A 354 1.54 -15.10 -6.38
CA ILE A 354 0.09 -15.00 -6.60
C ILE A 354 -0.45 -16.25 -7.31
N ALA A 355 0.32 -16.86 -8.21
CA ALA A 355 -0.07 -18.06 -8.94
C ALA A 355 -0.15 -19.33 -8.07
N GLU A 356 0.37 -19.28 -6.84
CA GLU A 356 0.28 -20.37 -5.85
C GLU A 356 -1.00 -20.30 -4.99
N ILE A 357 -1.79 -19.21 -5.12
CA ILE A 357 -3.07 -18.98 -4.41
C ILE A 357 -4.24 -19.53 -5.24
#